data_AF-A0A2V6A2Y3-F1
#
_entry.id   AF-A0A2V6A2Y3-F1
#
_cell.length_a   1.000
_cell.length_b   1.000
_cell.length_c   1.000
_cell.angle_alpha   90.00
_cell.angle_beta   90.00
_cell.angle_gamma   90.00
#
_symmetry.space_group_name_H-M   'P 1'
#
loop_
_entity.id
_entity.type
_entity.pdbx_description
1 polymer ?
#
loop_
_entity_poly.entity_id
_entity_poly.type
_entity_poly.pdbx_seq_one_letter_code
_entity_poly.pdbx_strand_id
1 'polypeptide(L)'
;MSGKILTREFCIDDYDAALELWQRVEGLEVAEGDDKEGVAQFVARNPELSRVAIDGSTVVGVAMCGHDGRRGHIYHLAIDPAYRRYGL
;
A
#
# COMPACT_ATOMS: atom_id res chain seq x y z
N MET A 1 -4.45 -3.15 -20.40
CA MET A 1 -4.62 -1.97 -19.53
C MET A 1 -5.43 -0.93 -20.29
N SER A 2 -6.71 -0.80 -19.96
CA SER A 2 -7.61 0.17 -20.61
C SER A 2 -8.21 1.16 -19.60
N GLY A 3 -7.82 1.10 -18.33
CA GLY A 3 -8.30 1.97 -17.26
C GLY A 3 -7.26 3.02 -16.89
N LYS A 4 -7.72 4.25 -16.63
CA LYS A 4 -6.92 5.28 -15.98
C LYS A 4 -6.62 4.80 -14.56
N ILE A 5 -5.36 4.53 -14.24
CA ILE A 5 -4.96 4.22 -12.86
C ILE A 5 -5.22 5.47 -12.01
N LEU A 6 -5.95 5.28 -10.91
CA LEU A 6 -6.25 6.32 -9.94
C LEU A 6 -5.43 6.09 -8.69
N THR A 7 -4.94 7.16 -8.09
CA THR A 7 -4.30 7.09 -6.77
C THR A 7 -5.16 7.83 -5.75
N ARG A 8 -5.27 7.25 -4.56
CA ARG A 8 -5.94 7.88 -3.41
C ARG A 8 -5.22 7.53 -2.13
N GLU A 9 -5.61 8.16 -1.03
CA GLU A 9 -5.20 7.76 0.31
C GLU A 9 -5.60 6.31 0.58
N PHE A 10 -4.70 5.58 1.24
CA PHE A 10 -4.97 4.26 1.78
C PHE A 10 -5.93 4.38 2.97
N CYS A 11 -7.03 3.64 2.96
CA CYS A 11 -7.87 3.46 4.15
C CYS A 11 -7.81 2.01 4.63
N ILE A 12 -8.21 1.77 5.88
CA ILE A 12 -8.12 0.43 6.46
C ILE A 12 -8.97 -0.63 5.72
N ASP A 13 -10.00 -0.19 4.98
CA ASP A 13 -10.81 -1.07 4.14
C ASP A 13 -10.01 -1.64 2.95
N ASP A 14 -8.86 -1.05 2.60
CA ASP A 14 -7.94 -1.57 1.58
C ASP A 14 -7.04 -2.70 2.08
N TYR A 15 -7.02 -2.97 3.39
CA TYR A 15 -6.08 -3.90 4.01
C TYR A 15 -6.07 -5.27 3.35
N ASP A 16 -7.26 -5.84 3.11
CA ASP A 16 -7.35 -7.21 2.59
C ASP A 16 -6.77 -7.27 1.15
N ALA A 17 -7.02 -6.25 0.33
CA ALA A 17 -6.45 -6.14 -1.02
C ALA A 17 -4.93 -5.84 -1.01
N ALA A 18 -4.46 -5.07 -0.03
CA ALA A 18 -3.05 -4.79 0.15
C ALA A 18 -2.28 -6.04 0.61
N LEU A 19 -2.85 -6.81 1.54
CA LEU A 19 -2.30 -8.07 2.00
C LEU A 19 -2.14 -9.07 0.85
N GLU A 20 -3.17 -9.21 0.01
CA GLU A 20 -3.10 -10.03 -1.21
C GLU A 20 -2.01 -9.55 -2.19
N LEU A 21 -1.81 -8.24 -2.31
CA LEU A 21 -0.74 -7.67 -3.15
C LEU A 21 0.65 -7.96 -2.55
N TRP A 22 0.82 -7.75 -1.25
CA TRP A 22 2.06 -7.98 -0.54
C TRP A 22 2.51 -9.44 -0.63
N GLN A 23 1.59 -10.39 -0.45
CA GLN A 23 1.88 -11.82 -0.54
C GLN A 23 2.29 -12.30 -1.94
N ARG A 24 1.88 -11.61 -3.01
CA ARG A 24 2.24 -11.98 -4.40
C ARG A 24 3.48 -11.26 -4.94
N VAL A 25 3.96 -10.22 -4.26
CA VAL A 25 5.12 -9.44 -4.69
C VAL A 25 6.39 -10.06 -4.11
N GLU A 26 7.25 -10.56 -5.00
CA GLU A 26 8.56 -11.10 -4.62
C GLU A 26 9.40 -10.06 -3.84
N GLY A 27 10.00 -10.51 -2.73
CA GLY A 27 10.87 -9.70 -1.88
C GLY A 27 10.14 -8.86 -0.83
N LEU A 28 8.82 -9.00 -0.69
CA LEU A 28 8.05 -8.40 0.38
C LEU A 28 7.51 -9.51 1.30
N GLU A 29 7.80 -9.39 2.60
CA GLU A 29 7.36 -10.32 3.62
C GLU A 29 6.35 -9.64 4.54
N VAL A 30 5.24 -10.33 4.81
CA VAL A 30 4.26 -9.92 5.82
C VAL A 30 4.71 -10.53 7.14
N ALA A 31 4.97 -9.69 8.14
CA ALA A 31 5.54 -10.10 9.41
C ALA A 31 4.64 -9.71 10.60
N GLU A 32 5.14 -9.95 11.81
CA GLU A 32 4.48 -9.52 13.04
C GLU A 32 4.32 -7.98 13.04
N GLY A 33 3.09 -7.50 13.30
CA GLY A 33 2.73 -6.08 13.24
C GLY A 33 2.07 -5.63 11.94
N ASP A 34 2.00 -6.50 10.92
CA ASP A 34 1.31 -6.25 9.65
C ASP A 34 -0.12 -6.83 9.62
N ASP A 35 -0.66 -7.18 10.79
CA ASP A 35 -2.09 -7.51 10.93
C ASP A 35 -2.97 -6.26 10.73
N LYS A 36 -4.28 -6.49 10.55
CA LYS A 36 -5.23 -5.40 10.23
C LYS A 36 -5.24 -4.36 11.33
N GLU A 37 -5.17 -4.78 12.58
CA GLU A 37 -5.13 -3.94 13.76
C GLU A 37 -3.87 -3.06 13.79
N GLY A 38 -2.69 -3.64 13.52
CA GLY A 38 -1.41 -2.95 13.47
C GLY A 38 -1.37 -1.93 12.32
N VAL A 39 -1.83 -2.31 11.14
CA VAL A 39 -1.97 -1.40 10.00
C VAL A 39 -2.96 -0.27 10.31
N ALA A 40 -4.10 -0.56 10.94
CA ALA A 40 -5.07 0.46 11.33
C ALA A 40 -4.46 1.50 12.29
N GLN A 41 -3.71 1.04 13.29
CA GLN A 41 -3.01 1.93 14.22
C GLN A 41 -1.93 2.76 13.51
N PHE A 42 -1.18 2.15 12.60
CA PHE A 42 -0.17 2.85 11.80
C PHE A 42 -0.79 3.96 10.96
N VAL A 43 -1.88 3.68 10.24
CA VAL A 43 -2.57 4.66 9.39
C VAL A 43 -3.18 5.77 10.25
N ALA A 44 -3.82 5.44 11.38
CA ALA A 44 -4.39 6.43 12.29
C ALA A 44 -3.32 7.38 12.87
N ARG A 45 -2.11 6.87 13.12
CA ARG A 45 -0.97 7.69 13.57
C ARG A 45 -0.39 8.58 12.45
N ASN A 46 -0.54 8.17 11.20
CA ASN A 46 0.06 8.78 10.03
C ASN A 46 -1.02 9.14 8.98
N PRO A 47 -1.97 10.03 9.32
CA PRO A 47 -3.10 10.34 8.44
C PRO A 47 -2.62 10.95 7.12
N GLU A 48 -3.29 10.64 6.00
CA GLU A 48 -3.04 11.21 4.67
C GLU A 48 -1.69 10.87 4.02
N LEU A 49 -0.84 10.06 4.68
CA LEU A 49 0.51 9.75 4.16
C LEU A 49 0.55 8.51 3.26
N SER A 50 -0.19 7.47 3.61
CA SER A 50 -0.21 6.21 2.87
C SER A 50 -1.09 6.29 1.62
N ARG A 51 -0.73 5.56 0.56
CA ARG A 51 -1.37 5.66 -0.76
C ARG A 51 -1.65 4.29 -1.36
N VAL A 52 -2.72 4.22 -2.13
CA VAL A 52 -3.05 3.09 -3.01
C VAL A 52 -3.17 3.53 -4.47
N ALA A 53 -2.78 2.66 -5.39
CA ALA A 53 -3.04 2.77 -6.82
C ALA A 53 -4.09 1.73 -7.23
N ILE A 54 -5.10 2.17 -7.98
CA ILE A 54 -6.28 1.38 -8.31
C ILE A 54 -6.50 1.40 -9.83
N ASP A 55 -6.63 0.22 -10.43
CA ASP A 55 -7.17 0.04 -11.77
C ASP A 55 -8.60 -0.53 -11.67
N GLY A 56 -9.60 0.30 -11.94
CA GLY A 56 -11.01 -0.04 -11.76
C GLY A 56 -11.36 -0.28 -10.28
N SER A 57 -11.48 -1.55 -9.89
CA SER A 57 -11.74 -1.98 -8.50
C SER A 57 -10.57 -2.73 -7.87
N THR A 58 -9.47 -2.90 -8.60
CA THR A 58 -8.33 -3.69 -8.17
C THR A 58 -7.22 -2.79 -7.63
N VAL A 59 -6.74 -3.08 -6.42
CA VAL A 59 -5.51 -2.46 -5.90
C VAL A 59 -4.31 -3.08 -6.63
N VAL A 60 -3.59 -2.22 -7.35
CA VAL A 60 -2.42 -2.59 -8.17
C VAL A 60 -1.12 -2.04 -7.60
N GLY A 61 -1.21 -1.17 -6.60
CA GLY A 61 -0.06 -0.63 -5.90
C GLY A 61 -0.40 -0.10 -4.51
N VAL A 62 0.53 -0.23 -3.57
CA VAL A 62 0.42 0.25 -2.20
C VAL A 62 1.76 0.84 -1.75
N ALA A 63 1.70 1.96 -1.03
CA ALA A 63 2.85 2.53 -0.33
C ALA A 63 2.40 2.98 1.07
N MET A 64 2.95 2.34 2.11
CA MET A 64 2.69 2.71 3.49
C MET A 64 3.72 3.74 3.93
N CYS A 65 3.26 4.92 4.34
CA CYS A 65 4.17 6.03 4.67
C CYS A 65 3.91 6.49 6.11
N GLY A 66 4.98 6.74 6.85
CA GLY A 66 4.90 7.29 8.20
C GLY A 66 6.13 8.10 8.57
N HIS A 67 6.13 8.68 9.77
CA HIS A 67 7.28 9.45 10.26
C HIS A 67 7.49 9.37 11.78
N ASP A 68 8.72 9.66 12.21
CA ASP A 68 9.09 9.85 13.62
C ASP A 68 9.08 11.33 14.06
N GLY A 69 8.67 12.24 13.16
CA GLY A 69 8.69 13.69 13.37
C GLY A 69 9.95 14.38 12.83
N ARG A 70 10.92 13.60 12.32
CA ARG A 70 12.15 14.11 11.69
C ARG A 70 12.46 13.45 10.35
N ARG A 71 12.12 12.17 10.20
CA ARG A 71 12.35 11.37 8.99
C ARG A 71 11.05 10.73 8.52
N GLY A 72 10.87 10.72 7.19
CA GLY A 72 9.85 9.91 6.54
C GLY A 72 10.36 8.50 6.31
N HIS A 73 9.46 7.54 6.47
CA HIS A 73 9.71 6.11 6.25
C HIS A 73 8.66 5.57 5.29
N ILE A 74 9.13 4.77 4.32
CA ILE A 74 8.27 4.04 3.39
C ILE A 74 8.39 2.57 3.77
N TYR A 75 7.24 1.95 4.03
CA TYR A 75 7.06 0.54 4.32
C TYR A 75 6.20 -0.08 3.21
N HIS A 76 6.31 -1.39 3.05
CA HIS A 76 5.40 -2.20 2.24
C HIS A 76 5.08 -1.63 0.85
N LEU A 77 6.09 -1.04 0.21
CA LEU A 77 5.98 -0.51 -1.15
C LEU A 77 5.89 -1.69 -2.12
N ALA A 78 4.72 -1.81 -2.75
CA ALA A 78 4.43 -2.91 -3.65
C ALA A 78 3.71 -2.39 -4.88
N ILE A 79 4.19 -2.80 -6.06
CA ILE A 79 3.48 -2.66 -7.33
C ILE A 79 3.29 -4.06 -7.91
N ASP A 80 2.08 -4.34 -8.34
CA ASP A 80 1.72 -5.58 -9.02
C ASP A 80 2.66 -5.80 -10.22
N PRO A 81 3.26 -7.00 -10.38
CA PRO A 81 4.20 -7.28 -11.46
C PRO A 81 3.71 -6.90 -12.86
N ALA A 82 2.40 -7.05 -13.13
CA ALA A 82 1.81 -6.70 -14.42
C ALA A 82 1.78 -5.18 -14.67
N TYR A 83 1.88 -4.36 -13.63
CA TYR A 83 1.79 -2.90 -13.65
C TYR A 83 3.14 -2.20 -13.42
N ARG A 84 4.26 -2.95 -13.39
CA ARG A 84 5.61 -2.39 -13.27
C ARG A 84 6.13 -1.82 -14.58
N ARG A 85 7.09 -0.90 -14.49
CA ARG A 85 7.73 -0.19 -15.64
C ARG A 85 6.81 0.78 -16.40
N TYR A 86 5.68 1.16 -15.80
CA TYR A 86 4.77 2.17 -16.32
C TYR A 86 4.80 3.50 -15.54
N GLY A 87 5.75 3.66 -14.61
CA GLY A 87 5.94 4.90 -13.83
C GLY A 87 5.01 5.06 -12.62
N LEU A 88 4.49 3.95 -12.09
CA LEU A 88 3.84 3.87 -10.78
C LEU A 88 4.85 3.77 -9.64
#